data_AF-G3IBV1-F1
#
_entry.id   AF-G3IBV1-F1
#
_cell.length_a   1.000
_cell.length_b   1.000
_cell.length_c   1.000
_cell.angle_alpha   90.00
_cell.angle_beta   90.00
_cell.angle_gamma   90.00
#
_symmetry.space_group_name_H-M   'P 1'
#
loop_
_entity.id
_entity.type
_entity.pdbx_description
1 polymer ?
#
loop_
_entity_poly.entity_id
_entity_poly.type
_entity_poly.pdbx_seq_one_letter_code
_entity_poly.pdbx_strand_id
1 'polypeptide(L)'
;MILEKSLDYGRTWQPYQYYATDCLDAFHMDPKSVKDLSQHSVLEIICTEEYSTGYSTNSKIIHFEIKDRFAFFAGPRLRNMASLYGQLDTTKKLRDFFTVTDLRIRLLRPAVGEIFVDELHLARYFYAISDIKVRGR
;
A
#
# COMPACT_ATOMS: atom_id res chain seq x y z
N MET A 1 5.13 -6.95 -4.85
CA MET A 1 3.65 -7.07 -4.77
C MET A 1 3.04 -5.73 -5.15
N ILE A 2 1.84 -5.73 -5.72
CA ILE A 2 1.10 -4.51 -6.03
C ILE A 2 -0.29 -4.61 -5.40
N LEU A 3 -0.69 -3.57 -4.68
CA LEU A 3 -2.08 -3.38 -4.30
C LEU A 3 -2.76 -2.55 -5.38
N GLU A 4 -3.84 -3.06 -5.96
CA GLU A 4 -4.62 -2.39 -6.98
C GLU A 4 -6.05 -2.17 -6.50
N LYS A 5 -6.70 -1.15 -7.05
CA LYS A 5 -8.11 -0.87 -6.80
C LYS A 5 -8.91 -0.69 -8.08
N SER A 6 -10.21 -0.90 -7.98
CA SER A 6 -11.20 -0.54 -8.99
C SER A 6 -12.24 0.42 -8.41
N LEU A 7 -12.81 1.26 -9.29
CA LEU A 7 -13.94 2.15 -9.00
C LEU A 7 -15.16 1.82 -9.88
N ASP A 8 -15.04 0.84 -10.77
CA ASP A 8 -16.02 0.51 -11.81
C ASP A 8 -16.34 -0.98 -11.83
N TYR A 9 -16.39 -1.59 -10.64
CA TYR A 9 -16.77 -2.98 -10.41
C TYR A 9 -15.86 -3.98 -11.15
N GLY A 10 -14.55 -3.74 -11.09
CA GLY A 10 -13.52 -4.61 -11.62
C GLY A 10 -13.26 -4.48 -13.13
N ARG A 11 -13.89 -3.52 -13.82
CA ARG A 11 -13.69 -3.29 -15.26
C ARG A 11 -12.32 -2.71 -15.56
N THR A 12 -11.90 -1.70 -14.79
CA THR A 12 -10.56 -1.11 -14.85
C THR A 12 -9.87 -1.20 -13.50
N TRP A 13 -8.54 -1.28 -13.55
CA TRP A 13 -7.68 -1.46 -12.40
C TRP A 13 -6.61 -0.37 -12.39
N GLN A 14 -6.40 0.23 -11.23
CA GLN A 14 -5.40 1.25 -11.01
C GLN A 14 -4.48 0.85 -9.85
N PRO A 15 -3.17 1.08 -9.95
CA PRO A 15 -2.26 0.81 -8.85
C PRO A 15 -2.58 1.71 -7.66
N TYR A 16 -2.52 1.15 -6.46
CA TYR A 16 -2.82 1.84 -5.22
C TYR A 16 -1.55 2.03 -4.37
N GLN A 17 -0.70 1.01 -4.29
CA GLN A 17 0.65 1.09 -3.71
C GLN A 17 1.53 -0.07 -4.21
N TYR A 18 2.81 0.19 -4.41
CA TYR A 18 3.82 -0.80 -4.80
C TYR A 18 4.64 -1.22 -3.58
N TYR A 19 5.01 -2.50 -3.55
CA TYR A 19 5.79 -3.10 -2.47
C TYR A 19 6.89 -3.96 -3.08
N ALA A 20 8.15 -3.64 -2.79
CA ALA A 20 9.31 -4.39 -3.29
C ALA A 20 10.41 -4.47 -2.24
N THR A 21 11.36 -5.37 -2.46
CA THR A 21 12.65 -5.37 -1.76
C THR A 21 13.60 -4.32 -2.32
N ASP A 22 13.48 -4.03 -3.63
CA ASP A 22 14.19 -2.98 -4.35
C ASP A 22 13.18 -2.34 -5.32
N CYS A 23 12.75 -1.11 -5.02
CA CYS A 23 11.74 -0.40 -5.80
C CYS A 23 12.27 0.08 -7.16
N LEU A 24 13.56 0.38 -7.26
CA LEU A 24 14.20 0.86 -8.48
C LEU A 24 14.33 -0.29 -9.49
N ASP A 25 14.75 -1.46 -9.04
CA ASP A 25 14.83 -2.67 -9.87
C ASP A 25 13.45 -3.20 -10.26
N ALA A 26 12.53 -3.35 -9.29
CA ALA A 26 11.27 -4.04 -9.53
C ALA A 26 10.24 -3.20 -10.31
N PHE A 27 10.20 -1.88 -10.09
CA PHE A 27 9.16 -1.01 -10.63
C PHE A 27 9.69 0.30 -11.24
N HIS A 28 11.01 0.52 -11.26
CA HIS A 28 11.63 1.77 -11.72
C HIS A 28 11.10 3.00 -10.97
N MET A 29 10.92 2.86 -9.66
CA MET A 29 10.43 3.93 -8.77
C MET A 29 11.42 4.15 -7.63
N ASP A 30 11.62 5.40 -7.25
CA ASP A 30 12.35 5.71 -6.02
C ASP A 30 11.59 5.18 -4.80
N PRO A 31 12.26 4.55 -3.83
CA PRO A 31 11.62 4.10 -2.61
C PRO A 31 11.16 5.29 -1.77
N LYS A 32 9.90 5.26 -1.33
CA LYS A 32 9.29 6.27 -0.45
C LYS A 32 8.43 5.62 0.62
N SER A 33 8.35 6.27 1.77
CA SER A 33 7.37 6.00 2.82
C SER A 33 6.20 6.98 2.73
N VAL A 34 5.04 6.62 3.30
CA VAL A 34 3.93 7.57 3.46
C VAL A 34 4.34 8.77 4.33
N LYS A 35 5.36 8.62 5.20
CA LYS A 35 5.93 9.71 5.99
C LYS A 35 6.64 10.78 5.14
N ASP A 36 7.09 10.43 3.94
CA ASP A 36 7.75 11.35 3.01
C ASP A 36 6.74 12.14 2.16
N LEU A 37 5.46 11.77 2.24
CA LEU A 37 4.38 12.49 1.56
C LEU A 37 4.01 13.77 2.32
N SER A 38 3.28 14.62 1.61
CA SER A 38 2.73 15.87 2.13
C SER A 38 1.22 15.92 1.90
N GLN A 39 0.56 16.94 2.45
CA GLN A 39 -0.86 17.19 2.19
C GLN A 39 -1.16 17.34 0.69
N HIS A 40 -0.23 17.90 -0.10
CA HIS A 40 -0.40 18.09 -1.54
C HIS A 40 -0.16 16.82 -2.36
N SER A 41 0.69 15.91 -1.87
CA SER A 41 1.04 14.64 -2.51
C SER A 41 0.33 13.44 -1.89
N VAL A 42 -0.75 13.64 -1.11
CA VAL A 42 -1.47 12.55 -0.42
C VAL A 42 -2.08 11.53 -1.38
N LEU A 43 -2.27 11.88 -2.65
CA LEU A 43 -2.80 11.00 -3.71
C LEU A 43 -1.70 10.29 -4.50
N GLU A 44 -0.43 10.60 -4.22
CA GLU A 44 0.71 9.99 -4.88
C GLU A 44 0.76 8.49 -4.56
N ILE A 45 0.91 7.69 -5.61
CA ILE A 45 1.13 6.26 -5.56
C ILE A 45 2.64 6.05 -5.45
N ILE A 46 3.06 5.43 -4.36
CA ILE A 46 4.48 5.23 -4.04
C ILE A 46 4.88 3.76 -4.11
N CYS A 47 6.17 3.52 -4.17
CA CYS A 47 6.76 2.21 -3.88
C CYS A 47 7.45 2.26 -2.52
N THR A 48 7.13 1.33 -1.64
CA THR A 48 7.73 1.22 -0.30
C THR A 48 8.51 -0.08 -0.14
N GLU A 49 9.67 0.03 0.51
CA GLU A 49 10.52 -1.09 0.90
C GLU A 49 10.37 -1.45 2.38
N GLU A 50 9.54 -0.72 3.15
CA GLU A 50 9.41 -0.88 4.62
C GLU A 50 8.94 -2.28 5.04
N TYR A 51 8.22 -2.99 4.17
CA TYR A 51 7.62 -4.30 4.45
C TYR A 51 8.38 -5.48 3.83
N SER A 52 9.60 -5.24 3.37
CA SER A 52 10.40 -6.24 2.64
C SER A 52 11.34 -7.06 3.53
N THR A 53 11.61 -6.60 4.76
CA THR A 53 12.58 -7.22 5.66
C THR A 53 11.96 -8.21 6.64
N GLY A 54 12.58 -9.39 6.78
CA GLY A 54 12.13 -10.47 7.67
C GLY A 54 12.43 -10.25 9.17
N TYR A 55 13.22 -9.23 9.51
CA TYR A 55 13.87 -9.09 10.82
C TYR A 55 13.10 -8.22 11.83
N SER A 56 11.97 -7.61 11.44
CA SER A 56 11.18 -6.76 12.35
C SER A 56 10.10 -7.55 13.11
N THR A 57 9.64 -7.02 14.25
CA THR A 57 8.56 -7.62 15.06
C THR A 57 7.23 -7.75 14.31
N ASN A 58 7.04 -6.96 13.24
CA ASN A 58 5.88 -7.00 12.35
C ASN A 58 6.25 -7.49 10.93
N SER A 59 7.34 -8.25 10.77
CA SER A 59 7.91 -8.60 9.46
C SER A 59 7.00 -9.40 8.52
N LYS A 60 5.84 -9.85 9.00
CA LYS A 60 4.85 -10.61 8.24
C LYS A 60 3.57 -9.82 7.94
N ILE A 61 3.51 -8.54 8.31
CA ILE A 61 2.33 -7.69 8.16
C ILE A 61 2.67 -6.58 7.17
N ILE A 62 1.90 -6.53 6.08
CA ILE A 62 1.97 -5.43 5.10
C ILE A 62 0.82 -4.47 5.38
N HIS A 63 1.13 -3.18 5.48
CA HIS A 63 0.12 -2.15 5.67
C HIS A 63 -0.08 -1.28 4.42
N PHE A 64 -1.30 -0.76 4.30
CA PHE A 64 -1.63 0.37 3.43
C PHE A 64 -2.13 1.50 4.34
N GLU A 65 -1.38 2.59 4.40
CA GLU A 65 -1.39 3.55 5.50
C GLU A 65 -2.50 4.61 5.37
N ILE A 66 -3.77 4.16 5.39
CA ILE A 66 -4.94 5.05 5.29
C ILE A 66 -4.95 6.09 6.41
N LYS A 67 -4.65 5.68 7.65
CA LYS A 67 -4.65 6.58 8.82
C LYS A 67 -3.58 7.66 8.73
N ASP A 68 -2.39 7.31 8.24
CA ASP A 68 -1.30 8.27 8.08
C ASP A 68 -1.62 9.27 6.97
N ARG A 69 -2.26 8.82 5.88
CA ARG A 69 -2.77 9.73 4.85
C ARG A 69 -3.87 10.67 5.37
N PHE A 70 -4.75 10.20 6.25
CA PHE A 70 -5.72 11.08 6.92
C PHE A 70 -5.09 12.06 7.90
N ALA A 71 -3.98 11.69 8.54
CA ALA A 71 -3.27 12.54 9.48
C ALA A 71 -2.75 13.83 8.84
N PHE A 72 -2.50 13.86 7.52
CA PHE A 72 -2.18 15.10 6.80
C PHE A 72 -3.27 16.17 6.89
N PHE A 73 -4.53 15.79 7.11
CA PHE A 73 -5.66 16.72 7.24
C PHE A 73 -6.20 16.80 8.67
N ALA A 74 -6.28 15.67 9.37
CA ALA A 74 -6.88 15.57 10.71
C ALA A 74 -5.85 15.70 11.86
N GLY A 75 -4.56 15.80 11.52
CA GLY A 75 -3.44 15.80 12.46
C GLY A 75 -3.06 14.39 12.96
N PRO A 76 -1.91 14.23 13.64
CA PRO A 76 -1.35 12.93 14.02
C PRO A 76 -2.22 12.15 15.02
N ARG A 77 -3.03 12.85 15.81
CA ARG A 77 -3.99 12.25 16.76
C ARG A 77 -5.39 12.07 16.17
N LEU A 78 -5.59 12.39 14.89
CA LEU A 78 -6.87 12.28 14.20
C LEU A 78 -8.01 13.02 14.94
N ARG A 79 -7.69 14.17 15.56
CA ARG A 79 -8.65 14.97 16.34
C ARG A 79 -9.38 16.00 15.48
N ASN A 80 -8.74 16.52 14.44
CA ASN A 80 -9.33 17.55 13.59
C ASN A 80 -10.12 16.91 12.42
N MET A 81 -11.12 16.10 12.75
CA MET A 81 -11.94 15.41 11.75
C MET A 81 -12.74 16.37 10.86
N ALA A 82 -13.09 17.56 11.36
CA ALA A 82 -13.77 18.59 10.58
C ALA A 82 -12.96 19.02 9.34
N SER A 83 -11.64 19.22 9.51
CA SER A 83 -10.73 19.53 8.40
C SER A 83 -10.72 18.42 7.34
N LEU A 84 -10.60 17.15 7.77
CA LEU A 84 -10.61 16.00 6.86
C LEU A 84 -11.94 15.89 6.10
N TYR A 85 -13.07 15.98 6.79
CA TYR A 85 -14.38 15.89 6.14
C TYR A 85 -14.61 17.03 5.16
N GLY A 86 -14.23 18.27 5.50
CA GLY A 86 -14.31 19.39 4.57
C GLY A 86 -13.49 19.16 3.29
N GLN A 87 -12.31 18.54 3.39
CA GLN A 87 -11.49 18.20 2.22
C GLN A 87 -12.10 17.06 1.39
N LEU A 88 -12.67 16.04 2.03
CA LEU A 88 -13.35 14.94 1.35
C LEU A 88 -14.63 15.38 0.62
N ASP A 89 -15.37 16.35 1.17
CA ASP A 89 -16.59 16.88 0.56
C ASP A 89 -16.28 17.78 -0.64
N THR A 90 -15.23 18.59 -0.55
CA THR A 90 -14.85 19.55 -1.59
C THR A 90 -14.00 18.94 -2.70
N THR A 91 -13.18 17.93 -2.39
CA THR A 91 -12.19 17.38 -3.32
C THR A 91 -12.56 15.96 -3.76
N LYS A 92 -13.28 15.86 -4.89
CA LYS A 92 -13.70 14.57 -5.48
C LYS A 92 -12.55 13.58 -5.62
N LYS A 93 -11.37 14.02 -6.10
CA LYS A 93 -10.20 13.13 -6.27
C LYS A 93 -9.72 12.51 -4.96
N LEU A 94 -9.79 13.25 -3.85
CA LEU A 94 -9.40 12.76 -2.52
C LEU A 94 -10.39 11.73 -2.01
N ARG A 95 -11.69 12.00 -2.14
CA ARG A 95 -12.74 11.04 -1.79
C ARG A 95 -12.66 9.76 -2.64
N ASP A 96 -12.54 9.92 -3.95
CA ASP A 96 -12.44 8.81 -4.89
C ASP A 96 -11.15 8.00 -4.68
N PHE A 97 -10.09 8.59 -4.11
CA PHE A 97 -8.88 7.85 -3.72
C PHE A 97 -9.20 6.77 -2.69
N PHE A 98 -9.90 7.10 -1.61
CA PHE A 98 -10.28 6.16 -0.55
C PHE A 98 -11.51 5.30 -0.86
N THR A 99 -12.22 5.61 -1.94
CA THR A 99 -13.36 4.82 -2.42
C THR A 99 -12.84 3.65 -3.26
N VAL A 100 -13.43 2.47 -3.08
CA VAL A 100 -13.13 1.25 -3.85
C VAL A 100 -14.42 0.45 -4.08
N THR A 101 -14.54 -0.17 -5.25
CA THR A 101 -15.50 -1.26 -5.47
C THR A 101 -14.83 -2.61 -5.26
N ASP A 102 -13.56 -2.72 -5.71
CA ASP A 102 -12.78 -3.95 -5.67
C ASP A 102 -11.33 -3.64 -5.31
N LEU A 103 -10.70 -4.60 -4.63
CA LEU A 103 -9.28 -4.61 -4.34
C LEU A 103 -8.64 -5.87 -4.94
N ARG A 104 -7.42 -5.74 -5.46
CA ARG A 104 -6.63 -6.86 -5.96
C ARG A 104 -5.23 -6.82 -5.40
N ILE A 105 -4.82 -7.94 -4.81
CA ILE A 105 -3.46 -8.15 -4.32
C ILE A 105 -2.72 -8.95 -5.39
N ARG A 106 -1.85 -8.27 -6.14
CA ARG A 106 -1.05 -8.90 -7.22
C ARG A 106 0.33 -9.30 -6.68
N LEU A 107 0.44 -10.58 -6.34
CA LEU A 107 1.68 -11.21 -5.89
C LEU A 107 2.54 -11.57 -7.12
N LEU A 108 3.79 -11.13 -7.13
CA LEU A 108 4.69 -11.25 -8.31
C LEU A 108 5.89 -12.17 -8.07
N ARG A 109 6.59 -12.00 -6.94
CA ARG A 109 7.71 -12.85 -6.50
C ARG A 109 7.53 -13.22 -5.02
N PRO A 110 7.68 -14.51 -4.62
CA PRO A 110 7.58 -14.91 -3.22
C PRO A 110 8.79 -14.41 -2.42
N ALA A 111 8.73 -14.51 -1.09
CA ALA A 111 9.85 -14.15 -0.24
C ALA A 111 10.99 -15.16 -0.45
N VAL A 112 12.09 -14.70 -1.06
CA VAL A 112 13.27 -15.54 -1.35
C VAL A 112 14.40 -15.35 -0.33
N GLY A 113 14.43 -14.24 0.41
CA GLY A 113 15.43 -13.91 1.43
C GLY A 113 16.81 -13.55 0.86
N GLU A 114 17.21 -14.17 -0.24
CA GLU A 114 18.47 -13.98 -0.95
C GLU A 114 18.22 -13.53 -2.40
N ILE A 115 19.27 -13.04 -3.08
CA ILE A 115 19.19 -12.63 -4.50
C ILE A 115 18.97 -13.86 -5.41
N PHE A 116 19.49 -15.03 -5.00
CA PHE A 116 19.41 -16.27 -5.76
C PHE A 116 18.38 -17.24 -5.18
N VAL A 117 17.63 -17.88 -6.08
CA VAL A 117 16.65 -18.92 -5.73
C VAL A 117 17.37 -20.26 -5.63
N ASP A 118 17.14 -20.99 -4.55
CA ASP A 118 17.61 -22.37 -4.40
C ASP A 118 16.73 -23.31 -5.25
N GLU A 119 17.22 -23.66 -6.44
CA GLU A 119 16.51 -24.51 -7.41
C GLU A 119 16.30 -25.95 -6.90
N LEU A 120 17.09 -26.41 -5.93
CA LEU A 120 16.95 -27.75 -5.34
C LEU A 120 15.83 -27.82 -4.29
N HIS A 121 15.46 -26.69 -3.70
CA HIS A 121 14.50 -26.61 -2.59
C HIS A 121 13.33 -25.65 -2.86
N LEU A 122 12.73 -25.72 -4.05
CA LEU A 122 11.64 -24.83 -4.48
C LEU A 122 10.41 -24.84 -3.56
N ALA A 123 10.18 -25.93 -2.82
CA ALA A 123 9.06 -26.04 -1.87
C ALA A 123 9.09 -24.99 -0.74
N ARG A 124 10.22 -24.30 -0.54
CA ARG A 124 10.37 -23.24 0.47
C ARG A 124 9.72 -21.91 0.04
N TYR A 125 9.47 -21.71 -1.25
CA TYR A 125 8.98 -20.44 -1.79
C TYR A 125 7.51 -20.52 -2.13
N PHE A 126 6.67 -19.97 -1.27
CA PHE A 126 5.22 -19.94 -1.46
C PHE A 126 4.61 -18.68 -0.85
N TYR A 127 3.35 -18.43 -1.19
CA TYR A 127 2.55 -17.39 -0.56
C TYR A 127 1.59 -18.00 0.44
N ALA A 128 1.51 -17.39 1.62
CA ALA A 128 0.50 -17.70 2.62
C ALA A 128 0.00 -16.40 3.23
N ILE A 129 -1.31 -16.16 3.12
CA ILE A 129 -1.99 -15.01 3.72
C ILE A 129 -2.92 -15.55 4.78
N SER A 130 -2.70 -15.16 6.03
CA SER A 130 -3.50 -15.63 7.16
C SER A 130 -4.81 -14.87 7.33
N ASP A 131 -4.80 -13.56 7.07
CA ASP A 131 -5.95 -12.68 7.29
C ASP A 131 -5.82 -11.40 6.44
N ILE A 132 -6.95 -10.80 6.06
CA ILE A 132 -7.02 -9.53 5.34
C ILE A 132 -8.06 -8.64 6.04
N LYS A 133 -7.59 -7.53 6.61
CA LYS A 133 -8.45 -6.60 7.37
C LYS A 133 -8.82 -5.39 6.54
N VAL A 134 -10.03 -5.37 6.01
CA VAL A 134 -10.63 -4.19 5.36
C VAL A 134 -11.74 -3.65 6.24
N ARG A 135 -11.65 -2.38 6.63
CA ARG A 135 -12.68 -1.68 7.42
C ARG A 135 -13.07 -0.41 6.68
N GLY A 136 -14.37 -0.27 6.43
CA GLY A 136 -14.96 0.88 5.75
C GLY A 136 -16.30 1.24 6.36
N ARG A 137 -17.01 2.14 5.69
CA ARG A 137 -18.37 2.58 6.01
C ARG A 137 -19.22 2.50 4.77
#